data_AF-A0A0Q8N554-F1
#
_entry.id   AF-A0A0Q8N554-F1
#
_cell.length_a   1.000
_cell.length_b   1.000
_cell.length_c   1.000
_cell.angle_alpha   90.00
_cell.angle_beta   90.00
_cell.angle_gamma   90.00
#
_symmetry.space_group_name_H-M   'P 1'
#
loop_
_entity.id
_entity.type
_entity.pdbx_description
1 polymer ?
#
loop_
_entity_poly.entity_id
_entity_poly.type
_entity_poly.pdbx_seq_one_letter_code
_entity_poly.pdbx_strand_id
1 'polypeptide(L)' 'MPYEEGMQLVFDLVERTVVVSFRDTVKMLGPFADQKAAIKAGEQHCRDHGWDDNEFGSEPISPPSLA' A
#
# COMPACT_ATOMS: atom_id res chain seq x y z
N MET A 1 -7.89 -5.03 -3.97
CA MET A 1 -6.45 -4.73 -3.94
C MET A 1 -5.96 -5.04 -2.55
N PRO A 2 -5.30 -6.19 -2.33
CA PRO A 2 -4.69 -6.48 -1.05
C PRO A 2 -3.46 -5.56 -0.86
N TYR A 3 -3.34 -4.92 0.31
CA TYR A 3 -2.10 -4.25 0.67
C TYR A 3 -1.00 -5.29 0.92
N GLU A 4 0.25 -4.92 0.64
CA GLU A 4 1.43 -5.75 0.94
C GLU A 4 1.53 -6.01 2.46
N GLU A 5 2.14 -7.13 2.86
CA GLU A 5 2.38 -7.41 4.27
C GLU A 5 3.21 -6.28 4.91
N GLY A 6 2.76 -5.78 6.06
CA GLY A 6 3.40 -4.65 6.75
C GLY A 6 3.10 -3.27 6.16
N MET A 7 2.36 -3.18 5.03
CA MET A 7 1.88 -1.90 4.51
C MET A 7 0.70 -1.38 5.33
N GLN A 8 0.77 -0.11 5.77
CA GLN A 8 -0.30 0.55 6.52
C GLN A 8 -0.51 1.99 6.05
N LEU A 9 -1.78 2.39 5.95
CA LEU A 9 -2.21 3.75 5.64
C LEU A 9 -3.15 4.22 6.74
N VAL A 10 -2.71 5.15 7.58
CA VAL A 10 -3.50 5.68 8.71
C VAL A 10 -3.76 7.15 8.50
N PHE A 11 -5.03 7.53 8.31
CA PHE A 11 -5.42 8.93 8.22
C PHE A 11 -5.70 9.51 9.61
N ASP A 12 -4.99 10.57 9.95
CA ASP A 12 -5.26 11.39 11.12
C ASP A 12 -6.29 12.48 10.78
N LEU A 13 -7.40 12.52 11.52
CA LEU A 13 -8.46 13.51 11.35
C LEU A 13 -8.10 14.88 11.95
N VAL A 14 -7.17 14.92 12.91
CA VAL A 14 -6.77 16.15 13.60
C VAL A 14 -5.84 16.96 12.71
N GLU A 15 -4.69 16.38 12.33
CA GLU A 15 -3.71 17.05 11.44
C GLU A 15 -4.08 16.93 9.96
N ARG A 16 -5.08 16.10 9.63
CA ARG A 16 -5.50 15.79 8.26
C ARG A 16 -4.37 15.23 7.40
N THR A 17 -3.46 14.47 8.00
CA THR A 17 -2.34 13.82 7.32
C THR A 17 -2.58 12.31 7.19
N VAL A 18 -1.96 11.66 6.21
CA VAL A 18 -1.84 10.19 6.20
C VAL A 18 -0.44 9.79 6.60
N VAL A 19 -0.34 8.84 7.54
CA VAL A 19 0.87 8.10 7.86
C VAL A 19 0.91 6.87 6.96
N VAL A 20 1.96 6.78 6.15
CA VAL A 20 2.23 5.68 5.23
C VAL A 20 3.39 4.87 5.79
N SER A 21 3.13 3.61 6.12
CA SER A 21 4.15 2.60 6.42
C SER A 21 4.28 1.68 5.21
N PHE A 22 5.48 1.60 4.62
CA PHE A 22 5.76 0.77 3.46
C PHE A 22 7.23 0.34 3.46
N ARG A 23 7.51 -0.97 3.44
CA ARG A 23 8.86 -1.57 3.41
C ARG A 23 9.85 -0.87 4.34
N ASP A 24 9.56 -0.93 5.64
CA ASP A 24 10.36 -0.33 6.73
C ASP A 24 10.49 1.20 6.70
N THR A 25 9.77 1.87 5.81
CA THR A 25 9.74 3.34 5.71
C THR A 25 8.43 3.88 6.23
N VAL A 26 8.51 4.92 7.07
CA VAL A 26 7.35 5.69 7.53
C VAL A 26 7.40 7.09 6.94
N LYS A 27 6.32 7.52 6.29
CA LYS A 27 6.18 8.85 5.71
C LYS A 27 4.85 9.48 6.09
N MET A 28 4.86 10.77 6.40
CA MET A 28 3.65 11.55 6.60
C MET A 28 3.40 12.41 5.36
N LEU A 29 2.19 12.36 4.82
CA LEU A 29 1.74 13.17 3.69
C LEU A 29 0.56 14.03 4.12
N GLY A 30 0.41 15.21 3.52
CA GLY A 30 -0.71 16.11 3.75
C GLY A 30 -0.29 17.54 4.08
N PRO A 31 -1.21 18.37 4.59
CA PRO A 31 -2.59 18.03 4.97
C PRO A 31 -3.52 17.79 3.76
N PHE A 32 -4.62 17.07 3.98
CA PHE A 32 -5.63 16.74 2.97
C PHE A 32 -7.01 17.28 3.32
N ALA A 33 -7.86 17.46 2.30
CA ALA A 33 -9.24 17.91 2.50
C ALA A 33 -10.12 16.84 3.15
N ASP A 34 -9.90 15.57 2.80
CA ASP A 34 -10.68 14.44 3.27
C ASP A 34 -9.84 13.15 3.27
N GLN A 35 -10.38 12.12 3.94
CA GLN A 35 -9.75 10.81 4.05
C GLN A 35 -9.51 10.16 2.68
N LYS A 36 -10.41 10.36 1.72
CA LYS A 36 -10.31 9.72 0.40
C LYS A 36 -9.11 10.26 -0.38
N ALA A 37 -8.89 11.57 -0.35
CA ALA A 37 -7.71 12.20 -0.92
C ALA A 37 -6.42 11.72 -0.25
N ALA A 38 -6.45 11.58 1.08
CA ALA A 38 -5.32 11.11 1.87
C ALA A 38 -4.93 9.66 1.54
N ILE A 39 -5.90 8.73 1.53
CA ILE A 39 -5.65 7.32 1.18
C ILE A 39 -5.14 7.21 -0.26
N LYS A 40 -5.75 7.92 -1.22
CA LYS A 40 -5.29 7.92 -2.61
C LYS A 40 -3.83 8.39 -2.73
N ALA A 41 -3.45 9.43 -2.00
CA ALA A 41 -2.08 9.93 -2.00
C ALA A 41 -1.09 8.94 -1.38
N GLY A 42 -1.47 8.28 -0.28
CA GLY A 42 -0.64 7.25 0.35
C GLY A 42 -0.46 6.02 -0.54
N GLU A 43 -1.53 5.56 -1.19
CA GLU A 43 -1.45 4.48 -2.17
C GLU A 43 -0.59 4.85 -3.37
N GLN A 44 -0.71 6.07 -3.90
CA GLN A 44 0.15 6.54 -4.99
C GLN A 44 1.61 6.57 -4.54
N HIS A 45 1.90 7.01 -3.32
CA HIS A 45 3.25 6.99 -2.77
C HIS A 45 3.85 5.59 -2.77
N CYS A 46 3.08 4.57 -2.34
CA CYS A 46 3.53 3.18 -2.38
C CYS A 46 3.75 2.70 -3.82
N ARG A 47 2.85 3.03 -4.77
CA ARG A 47 3.01 2.68 -6.20
C ARG A 47 4.28 3.29 -6.80
N ASP A 48 4.55 4.56 -6.50
CA ASP A 48 5.75 5.26 -6.94
C ASP A 48 7.04 4.61 -6.37
N HIS A 49 6.93 3.85 -5.28
CA HIS A 49 8.01 3.11 -4.62
C HIS A 49 7.98 1.61 -4.91
N GLY A 50 7.24 1.18 -5.94
CA GLY A 50 7.25 -0.19 -6.45
C GLY A 50 6.28 -1.14 -5.74
N TRP A 51 5.20 -0.62 -5.17
CA TRP A 51 4.04 -1.45 -4.84
C TRP A 51 3.30 -1.85 -6.12
N ASP A 52 3.26 -3.14 -6.39
CA ASP A 52 2.46 -3.73 -7.47
C ASP A 52 1.19 -4.35 -6.85
N ASP A 53 0.03 -3.83 -7.25
CA ASP A 53 -1.27 -4.29 -6.75
C ASP A 53 -1.77 -5.57 -7.45
N ASN A 54 -0.97 -6.12 -8.37
CA ASN A 54 -1.31 -7.27 -9.20
C ASN A 54 -0.72 -8.62 -8.71
N GLU A 55 0.02 -8.66 -7.59
CA GLU A 55 0.77 -9.86 -7.18
C GLU A 55 -0.09 -11.03 -6.65
N PHE A 56 -1.39 -10.84 -6.44
CA PHE A 56 -2.31 -11.93 -6.07
C PHE A 56 -3.13 -12.42 -7.28
N GLY A 57 -2.46 -12.89 -8.33
CA GLY A 57 -3.18 -13.45 -9.47
C GLY A 57 -2.37 -13.90 -10.68
N SER A 58 -1.29 -14.69 -10.53
CA SER A 58 -0.87 -15.67 -11.56
C SER A 58 0.40 -16.45 -11.18
N GLU A 59 0.32 -17.37 -10.23
CA GLU A 59 1.15 -18.57 -10.32
C GLU A 59 0.23 -19.77 -10.57
N PRO A 60 0.22 -20.36 -11.79
CA PRO A 60 -0.36 -21.66 -11.96
C PRO A 60 0.48 -22.65 -11.15
N ILE A 61 -0.11 -23.15 -10.06
CA ILE A 61 0.36 -24.31 -9.29
C ILE A 61 0.82 -25.42 -10.25
N SER A 62 2.12 -25.52 -10.47
CA SER A 62 2.70 -26.60 -11.27
C SER A 62 2.77 -27.83 -10.37
N PRO A 63 2.13 -28.96 -10.73
CA PRO A 63 2.19 -30.15 -9.90
C PRO A 63 3.63 -30.68 -9.83
N PRO A 64 4.03 -31.31 -8.70
CA PRO A 64 5.38 -31.85 -8.57
C PRO A 64 5.62 -32.91 -9.64
N SER A 65 6.73 -32.77 -10.38
CA SER A 65 7.18 -33.77 -11.34
C SER A 65 7.54 -35.06 -10.58
N LEU A 66 6.76 -36.13 -10.79
CA LEU A 66 7.11 -37.46 -10.29
C LEU A 66 8.37 -37.93 -11.02
N ALA A 67 9.42 -38.19 -10.24
CA ALA A 67 10.59 -38.97 -10.64
C ALA A 67 10.31 -40.48 -10.50
#